data_AF-A0A7C2KM86-F1
#
_entry.id   AF-A0A7C2KM86-F1
#
_cell.length_a   1.000
_cell.length_b   1.000
_cell.length_c   1.000
_cell.angle_alpha   90.00
_cell.angle_beta   90.00
_cell.angle_gamma   90.00
#
_symmetry.space_group_name_H-M   'P 1'
#
loop_
_entity.id
_entity.type
_entity.pdbx_description
1 polymer ?
#
loop_
_entity_poly.entity_id
_entity_poly.type
_entity_poly.pdbx_seq_one_letter_code
_entity_poly.pdbx_strand_id
1 'polypeptide(L)'
;MTDLDDYEGDPYRDRDRLSELLTDQLEELARAIHSPDQLARARAASRLVTLDVDPELALPALHHRRAMVREVAAEAIGYSSKPLSPTVIDALLSAIDDPKPFVAAAAIRTLGRRQVALAHAQIAACLDDPEPPIVAAAITALARLGDHTLTVTLPEFLNRQHLIIRIAAAEAAGILRSVNAVPGLLRLLEDCIDAWHERQQHIPSRAASVAMQALARLQARAAIPLLVEIARYVVGLRTLAVRTLIQLQAIEAAPALLPLLNEEGRHLLNEVIRFFHMTGYRAAAPELRAFLERAVVRHRPLIKKVLNILVEWQDKEALPIISNLATNDQSAEVRAYAAQCAVLLQSQSASPASSFNNGIVPETVLSETYNERIRQRRQRLAGLTIGQIVNGSVLRVLRYGAVIELGGIEGFVHVGEIDWRWIGDARHALHPGQEIQAVITGIDEQRLRANLSMRRVHPDPWLAVAQQLNAGMQVQGTVAGITDFGIFIELLPGVQGLAHISQIPPDQQPLKQAFSLGRRVQTTILSIDHERRRIALSLYTKLQQKPCSVNAAR
;
A
#
# COMPACT_ATOMS: atom_id res chain seq x y z
N MET A 1 36.64 -15.22 51.58
CA MET A 1 37.14 -16.50 52.09
C MET A 1 36.51 -16.66 53.46
N THR A 2 35.80 -17.78 53.66
CA THR A 2 34.80 -18.13 54.70
C THR A 2 33.37 -17.75 54.34
N ASP A 3 32.53 -18.78 54.18
CA ASP A 3 31.10 -18.81 53.84
C ASP A 3 30.73 -19.00 52.35
N LEU A 4 31.53 -19.77 51.61
CA LEU A 4 31.19 -20.22 50.24
C LEU A 4 31.48 -21.72 50.00
N ASP A 5 31.54 -22.53 51.06
CA ASP A 5 31.93 -23.95 50.94
C ASP A 5 30.79 -24.97 51.16
N ASP A 6 29.53 -24.54 51.40
CA ASP A 6 28.38 -25.45 51.59
C ASP A 6 27.13 -25.04 50.76
N TYR A 7 27.28 -24.77 49.45
CA TYR A 7 26.12 -24.76 48.55
C TYR A 7 26.13 -26.00 47.65
N GLU A 8 25.74 -27.14 48.19
CA GLU A 8 25.20 -28.24 47.40
C GLU A 8 23.79 -27.83 46.92
N GLY A 9 23.76 -27.00 45.87
CA GLY A 9 22.51 -26.57 45.24
C GLY A 9 21.81 -27.76 44.61
N ASP A 10 20.57 -28.04 45.05
CA ASP A 10 19.70 -29.00 44.40
C ASP A 10 19.46 -28.56 42.94
N PRO A 11 19.98 -29.29 41.93
CA PRO A 11 19.90 -28.89 40.54
C PRO A 11 18.45 -28.76 40.04
N TYR A 12 17.48 -29.38 40.72
CA TYR A 12 16.06 -29.22 40.42
C TYR A 12 15.53 -27.86 40.89
N ARG A 13 15.89 -27.40 42.09
CA ARG A 13 15.49 -26.07 42.60
C ARG A 13 16.06 -24.93 41.78
N ASP A 14 17.29 -25.08 41.28
CA ASP A 14 17.91 -24.06 40.43
C ASP A 14 17.28 -24.03 39.04
N ARG A 15 16.85 -25.18 38.49
CA ARG A 15 16.11 -25.26 37.22
C ARG A 15 14.74 -24.59 37.30
N ASP A 16 13.98 -24.83 38.38
CA ASP A 16 12.66 -24.24 38.58
C ASP A 16 12.75 -22.71 38.70
N ARG A 17 13.70 -22.21 39.49
CA ARG A 17 13.98 -20.76 39.59
C ARG A 17 14.33 -20.13 38.24
N LEU A 18 15.15 -20.79 37.43
CA LEU A 18 15.50 -20.30 36.10
C LEU A 18 14.28 -20.30 35.15
N SER A 19 13.39 -21.27 35.29
CA SER A 19 12.14 -21.33 34.54
C SER A 19 11.16 -20.22 34.95
N GLU A 20 11.03 -19.93 36.24
CA GLU A 20 10.24 -18.80 36.74
C GLU A 20 10.77 -17.47 36.20
N LEU A 21 12.08 -17.22 36.33
CA LEU A 21 12.72 -16.01 35.81
C LEU A 21 12.52 -15.84 34.30
N LEU A 22 12.61 -16.92 33.54
CA LEU A 22 12.34 -16.89 32.11
C LEU A 22 10.87 -16.59 31.82
N THR A 23 9.94 -17.15 32.59
CA THR A 23 8.51 -16.90 32.44
C THR A 23 8.17 -15.44 32.70
N ASP A 24 8.76 -14.83 33.73
CA ASP A 24 8.62 -13.40 34.03
C ASP A 24 9.15 -12.51 32.89
N GLN A 25 10.31 -12.87 32.33
CA GLN A 25 10.87 -12.18 31.16
C GLN A 25 9.95 -12.28 29.93
N LEU A 26 9.39 -13.47 29.66
CA LEU A 26 8.45 -13.67 28.56
C LEU A 26 7.15 -12.91 28.79
N GLU A 27 6.69 -12.78 30.04
CA GLU A 27 5.52 -11.98 30.37
C GLU A 27 5.74 -10.48 30.18
N GLU A 28 6.92 -9.96 30.55
CA GLU A 28 7.29 -8.57 30.27
C GLU A 28 7.34 -8.31 28.76
N LEU A 29 7.95 -9.23 28.00
CA LEU A 29 7.98 -9.15 26.53
C LEU A 29 6.58 -9.21 25.93
N ALA A 30 5.71 -10.08 26.43
CA ALA A 30 4.32 -10.17 25.98
C ALA A 30 3.57 -8.85 26.20
N ARG A 31 3.76 -8.20 27.35
CA ARG A 31 3.18 -6.87 27.63
C ARG A 31 3.69 -5.82 26.65
N ALA A 32 4.99 -5.84 26.33
CA ALA A 32 5.59 -4.89 25.41
C ALA A 32 5.16 -5.11 23.93
N ILE A 33 4.98 -6.35 23.50
CA ILE A 33 4.50 -6.70 22.14
C ILE A 33 3.05 -6.22 21.93
N HIS A 34 2.23 -6.26 22.97
CA HIS A 34 0.83 -5.83 22.93
C HIS A 34 0.65 -4.35 23.34
N SER A 35 1.74 -3.61 23.51
CA SER A 35 1.70 -2.19 23.86
C SER A 35 1.06 -1.34 22.75
N PRO A 36 0.32 -0.26 23.09
CA PRO A 36 -0.16 0.69 22.08
C PRO A 36 1.01 1.43 21.38
N ASP A 37 2.17 1.56 22.03
CA ASP A 37 3.35 2.23 21.46
C ASP A 37 4.03 1.38 20.38
N GLN A 38 4.05 1.91 19.15
CA GLN A 38 4.66 1.27 17.99
C GLN A 38 6.16 1.00 18.18
N LEU A 39 6.88 1.88 18.88
CA LEU A 39 8.32 1.70 19.10
C LEU A 39 8.59 0.61 20.12
N ALA A 40 7.85 0.58 21.23
CA ALA A 40 7.89 -0.51 22.21
C ALA A 40 7.60 -1.86 21.55
N ARG A 41 6.55 -1.95 20.71
CA ARG A 41 6.25 -3.18 19.95
C ARG A 41 7.41 -3.61 19.05
N ALA A 42 7.99 -2.68 18.29
CA ALA A 42 9.10 -2.98 17.40
C ALA A 42 10.36 -3.46 18.15
N ARG A 43 10.68 -2.83 19.29
CA ARG A 43 11.80 -3.26 20.15
C ARG A 43 11.56 -4.62 20.77
N ALA A 44 10.34 -4.88 21.26
CA ALA A 44 9.98 -6.16 21.86
C ALA A 44 9.99 -7.29 20.83
N ALA A 45 9.46 -7.07 19.63
CA ALA A 45 9.53 -8.02 18.52
C ALA A 45 10.99 -8.30 18.11
N SER A 46 11.84 -7.26 18.04
CA SER A 46 13.28 -7.43 17.79
C SER A 46 13.95 -8.26 18.89
N ARG A 47 13.61 -7.99 20.16
CA ARG A 47 14.17 -8.72 21.30
C ARG A 47 13.77 -10.19 21.27
N LEU A 48 12.50 -10.50 20.99
CA LEU A 48 11.97 -11.85 20.88
C LEU A 48 12.74 -12.69 19.86
N VAL A 49 13.03 -12.15 18.68
CA VAL A 49 13.81 -12.84 17.64
C VAL A 49 15.25 -13.14 18.08
N THR A 50 15.84 -12.26 18.88
CA THR A 50 17.22 -12.40 19.36
C THR A 50 17.35 -13.17 20.68
N LEU A 51 16.22 -13.48 21.33
CA LEU A 51 16.21 -14.15 22.62
C LEU A 51 16.39 -15.65 22.42
N ASP A 52 17.58 -16.16 22.71
CA ASP A 52 17.86 -17.59 22.65
C ASP A 52 17.37 -18.28 23.92
N VAL A 53 16.08 -18.61 23.95
CA VAL A 53 15.44 -19.29 25.09
C VAL A 53 15.80 -20.77 25.12
N ASP A 54 15.88 -21.34 26.32
CA ASP A 54 15.88 -22.79 26.47
C ASP A 54 14.45 -23.33 26.34
N PRO A 55 14.13 -24.15 25.33
CA PRO A 55 12.77 -24.66 25.12
C PRO A 55 12.22 -25.43 26.33
N GLU A 56 13.09 -26.15 27.05
CA GLU A 56 12.72 -26.91 28.24
C GLU A 56 12.35 -25.99 29.42
N LEU A 57 13.06 -24.88 29.58
CA LEU A 57 12.74 -23.90 30.64
C LEU A 57 11.50 -23.07 30.29
N ALA A 58 11.14 -22.98 29.01
CA ALA A 58 9.95 -22.27 28.53
C ALA A 58 8.66 -23.12 28.59
N LEU A 59 8.74 -24.42 28.92
CA LEU A 59 7.59 -25.31 29.02
C LEU A 59 6.48 -24.80 29.95
N PRO A 60 6.77 -24.26 31.16
CA PRO A 60 5.72 -23.71 32.02
C PRO A 60 5.02 -22.49 31.40
N ALA A 61 5.76 -21.67 30.64
CA ALA A 61 5.21 -20.50 29.97
C ALA A 61 4.22 -20.87 28.83
N LEU A 62 4.41 -22.04 28.19
CA LEU A 62 3.43 -22.58 27.21
C LEU A 62 2.09 -22.94 27.85
N HIS A 63 2.04 -23.23 29.15
CA HIS A 63 0.81 -23.55 29.88
C HIS A 63 0.30 -22.38 30.73
N HIS A 64 0.85 -21.19 30.51
CA HIS A 64 0.55 -20.03 31.33
C HIS A 64 -0.92 -19.59 31.22
N ARG A 65 -1.50 -19.10 32.32
CA ARG A 65 -2.91 -18.65 32.37
C ARG A 65 -3.23 -17.58 31.34
N ARG A 66 -2.27 -16.67 31.08
CA ARG A 66 -2.42 -15.58 30.11
C ARG A 66 -2.03 -16.02 28.71
N ALA A 67 -2.97 -15.91 27.77
CA ALA A 67 -2.76 -16.31 26.38
C ALA A 67 -1.59 -15.60 25.69
N MET A 68 -1.42 -14.29 25.94
CA MET A 68 -0.30 -13.52 25.39
C MET A 68 1.09 -14.07 25.82
N VAL A 69 1.17 -14.69 27.00
CA VAL A 69 2.42 -15.30 27.48
C VAL A 69 2.66 -16.63 26.75
N ARG A 70 1.59 -17.44 26.58
CA ARG A 70 1.67 -18.69 25.79
C ARG A 70 2.07 -18.42 24.34
N GLU A 71 1.50 -17.40 23.72
CA GLU A 71 1.85 -16.97 22.36
C GLU A 71 3.34 -16.62 22.24
N VAL A 72 3.83 -15.75 23.12
CA VAL A 72 5.23 -15.31 23.11
C VAL A 72 6.19 -16.44 23.46
N ALA A 73 5.82 -17.33 24.39
CA ALA A 73 6.58 -18.53 24.70
C ALA A 73 6.71 -19.44 23.48
N ALA A 74 5.60 -19.72 22.78
CA ALA A 74 5.62 -20.51 21.56
C ALA A 74 6.49 -19.86 20.48
N GLU A 75 6.37 -18.54 20.26
CA GLU A 75 7.23 -17.84 19.30
C GLU A 75 8.72 -17.87 19.66
N ALA A 76 9.05 -17.64 20.94
CA ALA A 76 10.42 -17.64 21.45
C ALA A 76 11.09 -18.99 21.23
N ILE A 77 10.39 -20.09 21.55
CA ILE A 77 10.85 -21.47 21.30
C ILE A 77 11.16 -21.67 19.81
N GLY A 78 10.35 -21.08 18.92
CA GLY A 78 10.61 -21.15 17.48
C GLY A 78 11.89 -20.46 17.04
N TYR A 79 12.33 -19.40 17.73
CA TYR A 79 13.57 -18.69 17.43
C TYR A 79 14.81 -19.26 18.11
N SER A 80 14.63 -20.14 19.10
CA SER A 80 15.71 -20.81 19.82
C SER A 80 16.63 -21.59 18.88
N SER A 81 17.93 -21.53 19.15
CA SER A 81 18.94 -22.36 18.49
C SER A 81 18.98 -23.78 19.05
N LYS A 82 18.50 -23.99 20.28
CA LYS A 82 18.57 -25.29 20.99
C LYS A 82 17.60 -26.33 20.42
N PRO A 83 17.93 -27.62 20.44
CA PRO A 83 17.04 -28.67 19.93
C PRO A 83 15.73 -28.74 20.73
N LEU A 84 14.65 -29.19 20.07
CA LEU A 84 13.38 -29.45 20.72
C LEU A 84 13.39 -30.87 21.28
N SER A 85 13.02 -31.02 22.55
CA SER A 85 12.75 -32.31 23.16
C SER A 85 11.36 -32.83 22.76
N PRO A 86 11.11 -34.14 22.89
CA PRO A 86 9.78 -34.72 22.63
C PRO A 86 8.67 -34.07 23.47
N THR A 87 8.94 -33.77 24.75
CA THR A 87 8.00 -33.10 25.66
C THR A 87 7.61 -31.71 25.18
N VAL A 88 8.56 -30.92 24.68
CA VAL A 88 8.29 -29.60 24.09
C VAL A 88 7.50 -29.74 22.79
N ILE A 89 7.82 -30.73 21.96
CA ILE A 89 7.07 -31.00 20.73
C ILE A 89 5.61 -31.33 21.06
N ASP A 90 5.36 -32.23 22.01
CA ASP A 90 4.01 -32.62 22.42
C ASP A 90 3.23 -31.42 22.99
N ALA A 91 3.89 -30.57 23.79
CA ALA A 91 3.29 -29.34 24.29
C ALA A 91 2.93 -28.35 23.16
N LEU A 92 3.79 -28.22 22.14
CA LEU A 92 3.52 -27.39 20.96
C LEU A 92 2.41 -27.96 20.07
N LEU A 93 2.33 -29.28 19.92
CA LEU A 93 1.24 -29.94 19.19
C LEU A 93 -0.09 -29.73 19.92
N SER A 94 -0.11 -29.88 21.24
CA SER A 94 -1.29 -29.56 22.07
C SER A 94 -1.69 -28.09 21.96
N ALA A 95 -0.72 -27.17 21.85
CA ALA A 95 -0.97 -25.74 21.69
C ALA A 95 -1.58 -25.35 20.34
N ILE A 96 -1.62 -26.24 19.33
CA ILE A 96 -2.36 -26.01 18.08
C ILE A 96 -3.86 -25.87 18.37
N ASP A 97 -4.37 -26.63 19.34
CA ASP A 97 -5.78 -26.62 19.73
C ASP A 97 -6.11 -25.58 20.83
N ASP A 98 -5.21 -24.61 21.06
CA ASP A 98 -5.44 -23.56 22.07
C ASP A 98 -6.69 -22.74 21.73
N PRO A 99 -7.56 -22.43 22.71
CA PRO A 99 -8.78 -21.64 22.47
C PRO A 99 -8.53 -20.23 21.94
N LYS A 100 -7.29 -19.73 21.96
CA LYS A 100 -6.91 -18.42 21.41
C LYS A 100 -6.20 -18.59 20.07
N PRO A 101 -6.76 -18.03 18.97
CA PRO A 101 -6.21 -18.22 17.62
C PRO A 101 -4.76 -17.77 17.44
N PHE A 102 -4.34 -16.73 18.16
CA PHE A 102 -2.95 -16.24 18.09
C PHE A 102 -1.95 -17.20 18.74
N VAL A 103 -2.36 -17.93 19.79
CA VAL A 103 -1.52 -18.95 20.43
C VAL A 103 -1.38 -20.16 19.50
N ALA A 104 -2.50 -20.66 18.97
CA ALA A 104 -2.52 -21.72 17.95
C ALA A 104 -1.64 -21.36 16.74
N ALA A 105 -1.81 -20.16 16.19
CA ALA A 105 -1.02 -19.67 15.06
C ALA A 105 0.47 -19.52 15.41
N ALA A 106 0.83 -19.19 16.65
CA ALA A 106 2.22 -19.17 17.10
C ALA A 106 2.81 -20.59 17.17
N ALA A 107 2.09 -21.54 17.76
CA ALA A 107 2.49 -22.94 17.82
C ALA A 107 2.73 -23.53 16.41
N ILE A 108 1.78 -23.34 15.48
CA ILE A 108 1.90 -23.79 14.08
C ILE A 108 3.13 -23.18 13.40
N ARG A 109 3.34 -21.86 13.54
CA ARG A 109 4.52 -21.18 12.95
C ARG A 109 5.82 -21.72 13.53
N THR A 110 5.85 -22.01 14.82
CA THR A 110 7.01 -22.58 15.51
C THR A 110 7.31 -23.97 15.00
N LEU A 111 6.32 -24.86 14.93
CA LEU A 111 6.48 -26.22 14.40
C LEU A 111 7.00 -26.21 12.95
N GLY A 112 6.45 -25.34 12.09
CA GLY A 112 6.92 -25.18 10.72
C GLY A 112 8.34 -24.59 10.62
N ARG A 113 8.69 -23.58 11.44
CA ARG A 113 10.03 -22.97 11.46
C ARG A 113 11.09 -23.96 11.97
N ARG A 114 10.73 -24.80 12.94
CA ARG A 114 11.58 -25.84 13.53
C ARG A 114 11.57 -27.15 12.73
N GLN A 115 10.87 -27.18 11.59
CA GLN A 115 10.78 -28.31 10.67
C GLN A 115 10.31 -29.63 11.33
N VAL A 116 9.32 -29.54 12.22
CA VAL A 116 8.76 -30.72 12.92
C VAL A 116 7.83 -31.50 11.98
N ALA A 117 8.35 -32.54 11.32
CA ALA A 117 7.60 -33.32 10.33
C ALA A 117 6.35 -34.02 10.89
N LEU A 118 6.37 -34.45 12.17
CA LEU A 118 5.23 -35.08 12.84
C LEU A 118 3.99 -34.18 12.89
N ALA A 119 4.18 -32.86 12.88
CA ALA A 119 3.08 -31.89 12.93
C ALA A 119 2.34 -31.75 11.59
N HIS A 120 2.85 -32.30 10.49
CA HIS A 120 2.35 -32.06 9.14
C HIS A 120 0.84 -32.31 9.01
N ALA A 121 0.34 -33.47 9.47
CA ALA A 121 -1.06 -33.83 9.33
C ALA A 121 -2.00 -32.88 10.12
N GLN A 122 -1.62 -32.51 11.34
CA GLN A 122 -2.39 -31.57 12.16
C GLN A 122 -2.39 -30.17 11.54
N ILE A 123 -1.23 -29.68 11.07
CA ILE A 123 -1.13 -28.38 10.42
C ILE A 123 -1.93 -28.35 9.10
N ALA A 124 -1.94 -29.44 8.34
CA ALA A 124 -2.74 -29.55 7.12
C ALA A 124 -4.24 -29.40 7.39
N ALA A 125 -4.75 -29.98 8.49
CA ALA A 125 -6.14 -29.80 8.90
C ALA A 125 -6.49 -28.34 9.22
N CYS A 126 -5.53 -27.56 9.72
CA CYS A 126 -5.71 -26.14 10.03
C CYS A 126 -5.88 -25.23 8.78
N LEU A 127 -5.73 -25.75 7.56
CA LEU A 127 -5.98 -24.98 6.33
C LEU A 127 -7.47 -24.62 6.15
N ASP A 128 -8.36 -25.46 6.70
CA ASP A 128 -9.81 -25.28 6.63
C ASP A 128 -10.39 -24.56 7.86
N ASP A 129 -9.54 -24.06 8.75
CA ASP A 129 -9.94 -23.37 9.98
C ASP A 129 -10.66 -22.04 9.67
N PRO A 130 -11.72 -21.68 10.41
CA PRO A 130 -12.43 -20.41 10.21
C PRO A 130 -11.58 -19.17 10.52
N GLU A 131 -10.56 -19.29 11.37
CA GLU A 131 -9.75 -18.17 11.85
C GLU A 131 -8.60 -17.84 10.89
N PRO A 132 -8.58 -16.64 10.27
CA PRO A 132 -7.55 -16.26 9.31
C PRO A 132 -6.09 -16.34 9.82
N PRO A 133 -5.78 -16.03 11.11
CA PRO A 133 -4.43 -16.20 11.64
C PRO A 133 -3.95 -17.66 11.64
N ILE A 134 -4.84 -18.61 11.91
CA ILE A 134 -4.52 -20.05 11.94
C ILE A 134 -4.23 -20.54 10.52
N VAL A 135 -5.11 -20.23 9.57
CA VAL A 135 -4.92 -20.57 8.14
C VAL A 135 -3.61 -19.97 7.61
N ALA A 136 -3.32 -18.69 7.90
CA ALA A 136 -2.10 -18.05 7.46
C ALA A 136 -0.82 -18.69 8.05
N ALA A 137 -0.88 -19.09 9.33
CA ALA A 137 0.20 -19.84 9.98
C ALA A 137 0.40 -21.21 9.32
N ALA A 138 -0.69 -21.94 9.06
CA ALA A 138 -0.67 -23.27 8.43
C ALA A 138 -0.04 -23.23 7.03
N ILE A 139 -0.47 -22.31 6.17
CA ILE A 139 0.09 -22.12 4.82
C ILE A 139 1.62 -21.92 4.88
N THR A 140 2.08 -21.06 5.79
CA THR A 140 3.51 -20.74 5.92
C THR A 140 4.30 -21.91 6.50
N ALA A 141 3.73 -22.62 7.49
CA ALA A 141 4.36 -23.75 8.14
C ALA A 141 4.52 -24.94 7.19
N LEU A 142 3.47 -25.31 6.46
CA LEU A 142 3.51 -26.38 5.45
C LEU A 142 4.49 -26.07 4.31
N ALA A 143 4.53 -24.82 3.86
CA ALA A 143 5.52 -24.41 2.86
C ALA A 143 6.96 -24.59 3.34
N ARG A 144 7.25 -24.33 4.63
CA ARG A 144 8.57 -24.56 5.24
C ARG A 144 8.88 -26.04 5.45
N LEU A 145 7.85 -26.86 5.68
CA LEU A 145 7.96 -28.32 5.72
C LEU A 145 8.16 -28.94 4.32
N GLY A 146 8.05 -28.14 3.25
CA GLY A 146 8.22 -28.60 1.87
C GLY A 146 6.98 -29.27 1.29
N ASP A 147 5.79 -28.95 1.80
CA ASP A 147 4.55 -29.49 1.26
C ASP A 147 4.23 -28.90 -0.13
N HIS A 148 4.54 -29.67 -1.16
CA HIS A 148 4.31 -29.28 -2.55
C HIS A 148 2.84 -29.36 -2.98
N THR A 149 1.94 -29.98 -2.20
CA THR A 149 0.50 -30.02 -2.52
C THR A 149 -0.10 -28.62 -2.56
N LEU A 150 0.44 -27.69 -1.74
CA LEU A 150 0.07 -26.29 -1.73
C LEU A 150 0.28 -25.58 -3.07
N THR A 151 1.19 -26.04 -3.92
CA THR A 151 1.48 -25.36 -5.20
C THR A 151 0.25 -25.18 -6.09
N VAL A 152 -0.72 -26.09 -5.98
CA VAL A 152 -2.00 -26.07 -6.70
C VAL A 152 -3.04 -25.17 -6.03
N THR A 153 -3.04 -25.08 -4.69
CA THR A 153 -4.05 -24.33 -3.91
C THR A 153 -3.65 -22.87 -3.64
N LEU A 154 -2.36 -22.54 -3.70
CA LEU A 154 -1.85 -21.18 -3.49
C LEU A 154 -2.54 -20.07 -4.32
N PRO A 155 -2.88 -20.28 -5.61
CA PRO A 155 -3.64 -19.28 -6.37
C PRO A 155 -5.00 -18.93 -5.75
N GLU A 156 -5.67 -19.89 -5.12
CA GLU A 156 -6.93 -19.64 -4.41
C GLU A 156 -6.69 -18.78 -3.16
N PHE A 157 -5.71 -19.13 -2.35
CA PHE A 157 -5.37 -18.39 -1.12
C PHE A 157 -4.93 -16.94 -1.41
N LEU A 158 -4.24 -16.69 -2.52
CA LEU A 158 -3.86 -15.35 -2.97
C LEU A 158 -5.06 -14.45 -3.31
N ASN A 159 -6.23 -15.04 -3.60
CA ASN A 159 -7.47 -14.34 -3.93
C ASN A 159 -8.46 -14.24 -2.75
N ARG A 160 -8.12 -14.76 -1.56
CA ARG A 160 -8.99 -14.68 -0.38
C ARG A 160 -9.13 -13.24 0.12
N GLN A 161 -10.26 -12.93 0.77
CA GLN A 161 -10.57 -11.58 1.27
C GLN A 161 -9.57 -11.06 2.31
N HIS A 162 -9.05 -11.93 3.18
CA HIS A 162 -8.17 -11.55 4.26
C HIS A 162 -6.73 -11.37 3.80
N LEU A 163 -6.20 -10.15 3.95
CA LEU A 163 -4.83 -9.81 3.56
C LEU A 163 -3.77 -10.71 4.21
N ILE A 164 -3.97 -11.13 5.47
CA ILE A 164 -3.02 -12.00 6.18
C ILE A 164 -2.82 -13.35 5.48
N ILE A 165 -3.90 -13.93 4.93
CA ILE A 165 -3.86 -15.19 4.18
C ILE A 165 -3.11 -14.98 2.85
N ARG A 166 -3.40 -13.87 2.15
CA ARG A 166 -2.72 -13.52 0.90
C ARG A 166 -1.22 -13.33 1.10
N ILE A 167 -0.80 -12.69 2.21
CA ILE A 167 0.61 -12.54 2.57
C ILE A 167 1.26 -13.90 2.82
N ALA A 168 0.62 -14.78 3.59
CA ALA A 168 1.13 -16.12 3.86
C ALA A 168 1.26 -16.94 2.58
N ALA A 169 0.25 -16.90 1.71
CA ALA A 169 0.28 -17.56 0.41
C ALA A 169 1.40 -17.00 -0.49
N ALA A 170 1.64 -15.69 -0.46
CA ALA A 170 2.74 -15.10 -1.21
C ALA A 170 4.12 -15.56 -0.69
N GLU A 171 4.30 -15.65 0.64
CA GLU A 171 5.52 -16.18 1.24
C GLU A 171 5.73 -17.66 0.85
N ALA A 172 4.69 -18.47 0.98
CA ALA A 172 4.68 -19.89 0.62
C ALA A 172 4.99 -20.11 -0.86
N ALA A 173 4.41 -19.31 -1.77
CA ALA A 173 4.71 -19.35 -3.19
C ALA A 173 6.20 -19.14 -3.50
N GLY A 174 6.83 -18.21 -2.79
CA GLY A 174 8.26 -17.95 -2.93
C GLY A 174 9.14 -19.07 -2.35
N ILE A 175 8.72 -19.72 -1.26
CA ILE A 175 9.44 -20.84 -0.64
C ILE A 175 9.36 -22.08 -1.53
N LEU A 176 8.16 -22.45 -1.96
CA LEU A 176 7.89 -23.63 -2.78
C LEU A 176 8.23 -23.45 -4.26
N ARG A 177 8.63 -22.23 -4.66
CA ARG A 177 8.90 -21.84 -6.05
C ARG A 177 7.73 -22.14 -7.00
N SER A 178 6.50 -21.87 -6.55
CA SER A 178 5.30 -22.09 -7.36
C SER A 178 5.15 -21.01 -8.44
N VAL A 179 5.41 -21.38 -9.70
CA VAL A 179 5.23 -20.49 -10.86
C VAL A 179 3.75 -20.17 -11.11
N ASN A 180 2.84 -21.09 -10.77
CA ASN A 180 1.39 -20.92 -10.92
C ASN A 180 0.83 -19.78 -10.04
N ALA A 181 1.57 -19.39 -9.00
CA ALA A 181 1.19 -18.29 -8.12
C ALA A 181 1.53 -16.90 -8.68
N VAL A 182 2.33 -16.79 -9.76
CA VAL A 182 2.78 -15.51 -10.31
C VAL A 182 1.63 -14.54 -10.61
N PRO A 183 0.53 -14.92 -11.29
CA PRO A 183 -0.58 -14.01 -11.54
C PRO A 183 -1.22 -13.46 -10.26
N GLY A 184 -1.31 -14.27 -9.21
CA GLY A 184 -1.84 -13.84 -7.90
C GLY A 184 -0.88 -12.92 -7.15
N LEU A 185 0.44 -13.16 -7.27
CA LEU A 185 1.47 -12.30 -6.71
C LEU A 185 1.51 -10.92 -7.38
N LEU A 186 1.36 -10.86 -8.71
CA LEU A 186 1.27 -9.61 -9.45
C LEU A 186 0.05 -8.81 -9.01
N ARG A 187 -1.12 -9.46 -8.92
CA ARG A 187 -2.36 -8.83 -8.44
C ARG A 187 -2.25 -8.31 -7.00
N LEU A 188 -1.59 -9.07 -6.11
CA LEU A 188 -1.31 -8.62 -4.74
C LEU A 188 -0.42 -7.36 -4.73
N LEU A 189 0.56 -7.29 -5.63
CA LEU A 189 1.44 -6.12 -5.75
C LEU A 189 0.69 -4.92 -6.34
N GLU A 190 -0.16 -5.13 -7.35
CA GLU A 190 -1.06 -4.13 -7.92
C GLU A 190 -2.00 -3.55 -6.85
N ASP A 191 -2.67 -4.39 -6.07
CA ASP A 191 -3.53 -3.94 -4.97
C ASP A 191 -2.77 -3.07 -3.95
N CYS A 192 -1.49 -3.38 -3.70
CA CYS A 192 -0.64 -2.58 -2.81
C CYS A 192 -0.32 -1.20 -3.41
N ILE A 193 -0.08 -1.13 -4.72
CA ILE A 193 0.17 0.10 -5.46
C ILE A 193 -1.10 0.96 -5.51
N ASP A 194 -2.24 0.35 -5.82
CA ASP A 194 -3.54 1.03 -5.84
C ASP A 194 -3.90 1.60 -4.47
N ALA A 195 -3.70 0.83 -3.40
CA ALA A 195 -3.92 1.30 -2.03
C ALA A 195 -3.02 2.50 -1.68
N TRP A 196 -1.80 2.56 -2.22
CA TRP A 196 -0.92 3.72 -2.06
C TRP A 196 -1.48 4.96 -2.77
N HIS A 197 -1.90 4.80 -4.03
CA HIS A 197 -2.46 5.90 -4.83
C HIS A 197 -3.75 6.47 -4.23
N GLU A 198 -4.61 5.61 -3.68
CA GLU A 198 -5.88 6.01 -3.06
C GLU A 198 -5.70 6.75 -1.73
N ARG A 199 -4.77 6.31 -0.88
CA ARG A 199 -4.70 6.76 0.52
C ARG A 199 -3.52 7.69 0.83
N GLN A 200 -2.56 7.84 -0.09
CA GLN A 200 -1.34 8.65 0.04
C GLN A 200 -0.50 8.45 1.32
N GLN A 201 -0.76 7.43 2.16
CA GLN A 201 -0.10 7.32 3.48
C GLN A 201 0.17 5.89 3.98
N HIS A 202 -0.66 4.88 3.68
CA HIS A 202 -0.45 3.54 4.26
C HIS A 202 -0.52 2.41 3.23
N ILE A 203 0.66 2.02 2.76
CA ILE A 203 0.85 0.78 2.01
C ILE A 203 0.93 -0.35 3.02
N PRO A 204 0.29 -1.50 2.78
CA PRO A 204 0.64 -2.74 3.47
C PRO A 204 2.06 -3.15 3.06
N SER A 205 3.07 -2.49 3.64
CA SER A 205 4.49 -2.62 3.29
C SER A 205 4.99 -4.07 3.37
N ARG A 206 4.43 -4.84 4.32
CA ARG A 206 4.67 -6.27 4.45
C ARG A 206 4.17 -7.06 3.24
N ALA A 207 2.95 -6.79 2.74
CA ALA A 207 2.39 -7.48 1.59
C ALA A 207 3.19 -7.22 0.32
N ALA A 208 3.49 -5.95 0.04
CA ALA A 208 4.33 -5.58 -1.11
C ALA A 208 5.74 -6.18 -1.00
N SER A 209 6.36 -6.15 0.19
CA SER A 209 7.68 -6.72 0.41
C SER A 209 7.73 -8.22 0.16
N VAL A 210 6.77 -8.98 0.70
CA VAL A 210 6.69 -10.43 0.51
C VAL A 210 6.41 -10.77 -0.95
N ALA A 211 5.49 -10.05 -1.61
CA ALA A 211 5.18 -10.25 -3.03
C ALA A 211 6.42 -10.01 -3.91
N MET A 212 7.14 -8.90 -3.71
CA MET A 212 8.37 -8.60 -4.45
C MET A 212 9.44 -9.69 -4.25
N GLN A 213 9.65 -10.14 -3.01
CA GLN A 213 10.62 -11.20 -2.71
C GLN A 213 10.22 -12.53 -3.37
N ALA A 214 8.94 -12.89 -3.35
CA ALA A 214 8.45 -14.10 -3.98
C ALA A 214 8.63 -14.04 -5.51
N LEU A 215 8.26 -12.92 -6.14
CA LEU A 215 8.45 -12.69 -7.58
C LEU A 215 9.93 -12.74 -7.98
N ALA A 216 10.83 -12.24 -7.13
CA ALA A 216 12.28 -12.32 -7.35
C ALA A 216 12.77 -13.77 -7.33
N ARG A 217 12.36 -14.57 -6.33
CA ARG A 217 12.72 -16.00 -6.22
C ARG A 217 12.21 -16.81 -7.40
N LEU A 218 11.05 -16.44 -7.93
CA LEU A 218 10.42 -17.06 -9.09
C LEU A 218 10.97 -16.55 -10.44
N GLN A 219 11.88 -15.57 -10.44
CA GLN A 219 12.40 -14.94 -11.66
C GLN A 219 11.28 -14.40 -12.59
N ALA A 220 10.20 -13.88 -12.00
CA ALA A 220 9.02 -13.44 -12.72
C ALA A 220 9.24 -12.06 -13.38
N ARG A 221 9.75 -12.05 -14.62
CA ARG A 221 9.99 -10.79 -15.39
C ARG A 221 8.73 -9.98 -15.67
N ALA A 222 7.54 -10.59 -15.63
CA ALA A 222 6.26 -9.87 -15.73
C ALA A 222 6.06 -8.82 -14.61
N ALA A 223 6.80 -8.91 -13.50
CA ALA A 223 6.75 -7.95 -12.40
C ALA A 223 7.49 -6.63 -12.70
N ILE A 224 8.35 -6.59 -13.72
CA ILE A 224 9.25 -5.45 -13.99
C ILE A 224 8.51 -4.11 -14.11
N PRO A 225 7.39 -3.99 -14.83
CA PRO A 225 6.65 -2.72 -14.93
C PRO A 225 6.19 -2.20 -13.56
N LEU A 226 5.63 -3.08 -12.72
CA LEU A 226 5.16 -2.74 -11.37
C LEU A 226 6.34 -2.35 -10.45
N LEU A 227 7.46 -3.05 -10.56
CA LEU A 227 8.67 -2.74 -9.79
C LEU A 227 9.27 -1.38 -10.19
N VAL A 228 9.22 -1.02 -11.48
CA VAL A 228 9.64 0.32 -11.95
C VAL A 228 8.73 1.39 -11.38
N GLU A 229 7.41 1.16 -11.34
CA GLU A 229 6.46 2.09 -10.73
C GLU A 229 6.76 2.30 -9.23
N ILE A 230 6.95 1.20 -8.48
CA ILE A 230 7.30 1.25 -7.05
C ILE A 230 8.63 1.97 -6.84
N ALA A 231 9.64 1.68 -7.66
CA ALA A 231 10.96 2.30 -7.56
C ALA A 231 10.91 3.82 -7.75
N ARG A 232 9.99 4.33 -8.58
CA ARG A 232 9.87 5.75 -8.88
C ARG A 232 9.01 6.51 -7.88
N TYR A 233 7.84 5.97 -7.53
CA TYR A 233 6.82 6.78 -6.86
C TYR A 233 6.59 6.40 -5.40
N VAL A 234 6.86 5.14 -5.04
CA VAL A 234 6.35 4.57 -3.80
C VAL A 234 7.39 4.67 -2.67
N VAL A 235 7.38 5.81 -1.96
CA VAL A 235 8.31 6.10 -0.86
C VAL A 235 8.29 4.99 0.20
N GLY A 236 9.48 4.56 0.65
CA GLY A 236 9.67 3.46 1.60
C GLY A 236 9.87 2.08 0.97
N LEU A 237 9.33 1.83 -0.23
CA LEU A 237 9.52 0.56 -0.95
C LEU A 237 10.50 0.65 -2.12
N ARG A 238 10.88 1.87 -2.53
CA ARG A 238 11.77 2.15 -3.67
C ARG A 238 13.06 1.33 -3.66
N THR A 239 13.76 1.34 -2.53
CA THR A 239 15.02 0.59 -2.33
C THR A 239 14.83 -0.91 -2.54
N LEU A 240 13.71 -1.47 -2.06
CA LEU A 240 13.40 -2.89 -2.21
C LEU A 240 13.02 -3.23 -3.65
N ALA A 241 12.27 -2.36 -4.33
CA ALA A 241 11.93 -2.55 -5.74
C ALA A 241 13.18 -2.55 -6.63
N VAL A 242 14.11 -1.60 -6.43
CA VAL A 242 15.39 -1.59 -7.16
C VAL A 242 16.19 -2.86 -6.88
N ARG A 243 16.29 -3.30 -5.61
CA ARG A 243 16.96 -4.56 -5.27
C ARG A 243 16.32 -5.76 -5.97
N THR A 244 15.00 -5.77 -6.09
CA THR A 244 14.25 -6.81 -6.81
C THR A 244 14.56 -6.78 -8.30
N LEU A 245 14.64 -5.60 -8.92
CA LEU A 245 15.05 -5.44 -10.32
C LEU A 245 16.48 -5.94 -10.59
N ILE A 246 17.41 -5.75 -9.63
CA ILE A 246 18.76 -6.31 -9.69
C ILE A 246 18.70 -7.84 -9.71
N GLN A 247 17.90 -8.45 -8.81
CA GLN A 247 17.75 -9.91 -8.71
C GLN A 247 17.13 -10.53 -9.98
N LEU A 248 16.31 -9.76 -10.70
CA LEU A 248 15.72 -10.17 -11.98
C LEU A 248 16.62 -9.86 -13.19
N GLN A 249 17.78 -9.22 -12.99
CA GLN A 249 18.67 -8.73 -14.06
C GLN A 249 17.93 -7.91 -15.12
N ALA A 250 16.99 -7.08 -14.67
CA ALA A 250 16.04 -6.36 -15.52
C ALA A 250 16.66 -5.12 -16.18
N ILE A 251 17.59 -5.29 -17.13
CA ILE A 251 18.26 -4.18 -17.84
C ILE A 251 17.28 -3.23 -18.54
N GLU A 252 16.12 -3.73 -18.95
CA GLU A 252 15.02 -2.95 -19.52
C GLU A 252 14.46 -1.87 -18.58
N ALA A 253 14.65 -2.00 -17.26
CA ALA A 253 14.27 -0.98 -16.29
C ALA A 253 15.24 0.20 -16.23
N ALA A 254 16.45 0.06 -16.80
CA ALA A 254 17.53 1.03 -16.66
C ALA A 254 17.17 2.47 -17.07
N PRO A 255 16.49 2.73 -18.22
CA PRO A 255 16.13 4.08 -18.61
C PRO A 255 15.19 4.76 -17.60
N ALA A 256 14.31 3.99 -16.97
CA ALA A 256 13.35 4.52 -16.00
C ALA A 256 13.99 4.81 -14.62
N LEU A 257 15.15 4.23 -14.33
CA LEU A 257 15.89 4.43 -13.08
C LEU A 257 16.95 5.55 -13.16
N LEU A 258 17.34 5.99 -14.37
CA LEU A 258 18.33 7.08 -14.55
C LEU A 258 17.97 8.35 -13.77
N PRO A 259 16.72 8.86 -13.81
CA PRO A 259 16.38 10.09 -13.08
C PRO A 259 16.56 9.96 -11.55
N LEU A 260 16.52 8.74 -11.01
CA LEU A 260 16.64 8.50 -9.57
C LEU A 260 18.07 8.71 -9.05
N LEU A 261 19.06 8.77 -9.95
CA LEU A 261 20.42 9.18 -9.56
C LEU A 261 20.42 10.62 -9.04
N ASN A 262 19.48 11.46 -9.48
CA ASN A 262 19.40 12.88 -9.11
C ASN A 262 18.66 13.14 -7.79
N GLU A 263 18.15 12.11 -7.13
CA GLU A 263 17.34 12.28 -5.92
C GLU A 263 18.12 12.23 -4.60
N GLU A 264 17.54 12.86 -3.58
CA GLU A 264 18.09 12.95 -2.22
C GLU A 264 17.77 11.69 -1.40
N GLY A 265 18.54 10.61 -1.58
CA GLY A 265 18.37 9.40 -0.79
C GLY A 265 19.56 8.44 -0.83
N ARG A 266 20.39 8.42 0.23
CA ARG A 266 21.62 7.60 0.28
C ARG A 266 21.38 6.11 -0.01
N HIS A 267 20.33 5.53 0.58
CA HIS A 267 20.04 4.09 0.43
C HIS A 267 19.52 3.75 -0.96
N LEU A 268 18.58 4.55 -1.48
CA LEU A 268 18.04 4.38 -2.82
C LEU A 268 19.14 4.54 -3.87
N LEU A 269 19.91 5.62 -3.78
CA LEU A 269 21.02 5.93 -4.67
C LEU A 269 22.08 4.81 -4.69
N ASN A 270 22.40 4.23 -3.54
CA ASN A 270 23.32 3.08 -3.47
C ASN A 270 22.81 1.87 -4.27
N GLU A 271 21.52 1.56 -4.18
CA GLU A 271 20.91 0.45 -4.93
C GLU A 271 20.78 0.79 -6.42
N VAL A 272 20.47 2.04 -6.79
CA VAL A 272 20.42 2.46 -8.21
C VAL A 272 21.80 2.39 -8.87
N ILE A 273 22.85 2.88 -8.19
CA ILE A 273 24.25 2.72 -8.66
C ILE A 273 24.62 1.23 -8.73
N ARG A 274 24.20 0.42 -7.75
CA ARG A 274 24.42 -1.04 -7.78
C ARG A 274 23.72 -1.66 -8.99
N PHE A 275 22.51 -1.22 -9.31
CA PHE A 275 21.75 -1.73 -10.43
C PHE A 275 22.47 -1.49 -11.75
N PHE A 276 22.95 -0.27 -12.01
CA PHE A 276 23.67 0.02 -13.25
C PHE A 276 24.99 -0.76 -13.35
N HIS A 277 25.72 -0.91 -12.24
CA HIS A 277 26.91 -1.76 -12.20
C HIS A 277 26.55 -3.22 -12.54
N MET A 278 25.60 -3.81 -11.81
CA MET A 278 25.29 -5.24 -11.93
C MET A 278 24.65 -5.64 -13.26
N THR A 279 23.93 -4.72 -13.90
CA THR A 279 23.35 -4.93 -15.24
C THR A 279 24.31 -4.58 -16.37
N GLY A 280 25.45 -3.94 -16.07
CA GLY A 280 26.41 -3.50 -17.09
C GLY A 280 25.87 -2.40 -18.01
N TYR A 281 24.89 -1.61 -17.56
CA TYR A 281 24.25 -0.59 -18.38
C TYR A 281 25.12 0.66 -18.53
N ARG A 282 26.06 0.62 -19.49
CA ARG A 282 27.07 1.66 -19.74
C ARG A 282 26.48 3.01 -20.16
N ALA A 283 25.28 3.05 -20.71
CA ALA A 283 24.59 4.30 -21.05
C ALA A 283 24.26 5.18 -19.81
N ALA A 284 24.39 4.65 -18.59
CA ALA A 284 24.32 5.45 -17.36
C ALA A 284 25.59 6.27 -17.08
N ALA A 285 26.70 6.05 -17.80
CA ALA A 285 27.98 6.71 -17.53
C ALA A 285 27.90 8.25 -17.47
N PRO A 286 27.16 8.96 -18.35
CA PRO A 286 27.00 10.42 -18.25
C PRO A 286 26.34 10.87 -16.93
N GLU A 287 25.28 10.17 -16.49
CA GLU A 287 24.58 10.48 -15.24
C GLU A 287 25.43 10.13 -14.01
N LEU A 288 26.25 9.09 -14.09
CA LEU A 288 27.23 8.75 -13.03
C LEU A 288 28.34 9.79 -12.94
N ARG A 289 28.79 10.36 -14.06
CA ARG A 289 29.72 11.49 -14.09
C ARG A 289 29.09 12.74 -13.49
N ALA A 290 27.87 13.08 -13.89
CA ALA A 290 27.11 14.19 -13.30
C ALA A 290 26.88 13.99 -11.80
N PHE A 291 26.71 12.75 -11.33
CA PHE A 291 26.65 12.43 -9.91
C PHE A 291 27.95 12.80 -9.17
N LEU A 292 29.12 12.51 -9.74
CA LEU A 292 30.41 12.83 -9.11
C LEU A 292 30.62 14.34 -8.96
N GLU A 293 30.20 15.14 -9.95
CA GLU A 293 30.35 16.61 -9.91
C GLU A 293 29.52 17.25 -8.79
N ARG A 294 28.33 16.72 -8.51
CA ARG A 294 27.44 17.21 -7.43
C ARG A 294 27.64 16.50 -6.10
N ALA A 295 28.50 15.48 -6.03
CA ALA A 295 28.60 14.64 -4.85
C ALA A 295 29.16 15.42 -3.65
N VAL A 296 28.38 15.46 -2.57
CA VAL A 296 28.79 16.07 -1.30
C VAL A 296 29.56 15.06 -0.45
N VAL A 297 30.33 15.55 0.53
CA VAL A 297 31.07 14.76 1.54
C VAL A 297 30.25 13.61 2.16
N ARG A 298 28.94 13.75 2.34
CA ARG A 298 28.07 12.69 2.88
C ARG A 298 28.01 11.44 1.97
N HIS A 299 28.36 11.58 0.69
CA HIS A 299 28.34 10.51 -0.32
C HIS A 299 29.69 9.82 -0.55
N ARG A 300 30.73 10.07 0.27
CA ARG A 300 32.06 9.41 0.20
C ARG A 300 32.05 7.92 -0.25
N PRO A 301 31.28 7.00 0.36
CA PRO A 301 31.29 5.60 -0.06
C PRO A 301 30.67 5.37 -1.45
N LEU A 302 29.73 6.22 -1.87
CA LEU A 302 29.13 6.16 -3.20
C LEU A 302 30.08 6.73 -4.25
N ILE A 303 30.82 7.80 -3.93
CA ILE A 303 31.85 8.38 -4.80
C ILE A 303 32.87 7.30 -5.17
N LYS A 304 33.45 6.61 -4.18
CA LYS A 304 34.40 5.51 -4.42
C LYS A 304 33.82 4.41 -5.31
N LYS A 305 32.56 4.03 -5.05
CA LYS A 305 31.86 3.00 -5.84
C LYS A 305 31.69 3.43 -7.29
N VAL A 306 31.31 4.69 -7.55
CA VAL A 306 31.15 5.23 -8.90
C VAL A 306 32.50 5.35 -9.62
N LEU A 307 33.55 5.81 -8.93
CA LEU A 307 34.90 5.85 -9.48
C LEU A 307 35.36 4.46 -9.96
N ASN A 308 35.14 3.41 -9.15
CA ASN A 308 35.46 2.04 -9.58
C ASN A 308 34.68 1.62 -10.81
N ILE A 309 33.37 1.87 -10.83
CA ILE A 309 32.51 1.52 -11.96
C ILE A 309 33.02 2.19 -13.25
N LEU A 310 33.37 3.48 -13.19
CA LEU A 310 33.88 4.21 -14.36
C LEU A 310 35.26 3.70 -14.80
N VAL A 311 36.11 3.26 -13.86
CA VAL A 311 37.39 2.61 -14.17
C VAL A 311 37.19 1.25 -14.82
N GLU A 312 36.35 0.39 -14.24
CA GLU A 312 35.97 -0.91 -14.81
C GLU A 312 35.32 -0.76 -16.19
N TRP A 313 34.56 0.31 -16.39
CA TRP A 313 33.94 0.64 -17.67
C TRP A 313 34.88 1.34 -18.64
N GLN A 314 36.10 1.69 -18.24
CA GLN A 314 37.08 2.39 -19.08
C GLN A 314 36.53 3.72 -19.65
N ASP A 315 35.71 4.44 -18.87
CA ASP A 315 35.11 5.71 -19.28
C ASP A 315 36.13 6.86 -19.25
N LYS A 316 36.83 7.06 -20.36
CA LYS A 316 37.85 8.11 -20.51
C LYS A 316 37.31 9.52 -20.33
N GLU A 317 36.02 9.74 -20.58
CA GLU A 317 35.40 11.06 -20.42
C GLU A 317 35.26 11.45 -18.94
N ALA A 318 35.44 10.50 -18.01
CA ALA A 318 35.48 10.77 -16.58
C ALA A 318 36.81 11.40 -16.11
N LEU A 319 37.90 11.32 -16.89
CA LEU A 319 39.24 11.76 -16.47
C LEU A 319 39.33 13.20 -15.94
N PRO A 320 38.68 14.21 -16.56
CA PRO A 320 38.70 15.57 -16.04
C PRO A 320 38.07 15.66 -14.65
N ILE A 321 36.95 14.97 -14.46
CA ILE A 321 36.19 14.94 -13.20
C ILE A 321 36.99 14.22 -12.11
N ILE A 322 37.58 13.06 -12.43
CA ILE A 322 38.41 12.28 -11.50
C ILE A 322 39.65 13.09 -11.07
N SER A 323 40.31 13.76 -12.01
CA SER A 323 41.48 14.61 -11.73
C SER A 323 41.12 15.80 -10.84
N ASN A 324 39.96 16.42 -11.08
CA ASN A 324 39.45 17.49 -10.22
C ASN A 324 39.18 16.97 -8.80
N LEU A 325 38.51 15.82 -8.65
CA LEU A 325 38.28 15.19 -7.35
C LEU A 325 39.59 14.81 -6.64
N ALA A 326 40.60 14.36 -7.36
CA ALA A 326 41.92 14.04 -6.80
C ALA A 326 42.61 15.26 -6.16
N THR A 327 42.36 16.46 -6.69
CA THR A 327 43.05 17.69 -6.28
C THR A 327 42.23 18.51 -5.28
N ASN A 328 40.93 18.66 -5.53
CA ASN A 328 40.09 19.67 -4.90
C ASN A 328 39.01 19.11 -3.95
N ASP A 329 38.84 17.79 -3.84
CA ASP A 329 37.82 17.22 -2.94
C ASP A 329 38.17 17.50 -1.47
N GLN A 330 37.15 17.79 -0.64
CA GLN A 330 37.34 18.09 0.79
C GLN A 330 37.88 16.89 1.59
N SER A 331 37.63 15.65 1.15
CA SER A 331 38.05 14.43 1.82
C SER A 331 39.39 13.93 1.27
N ALA A 332 40.41 13.87 2.14
CA ALA A 332 41.72 13.31 1.80
C ALA A 332 41.65 11.86 1.28
N GLU A 333 40.71 11.08 1.81
CA GLU A 333 40.49 9.69 1.41
C GLU A 333 39.93 9.58 -0.02
N VAL A 334 38.99 10.46 -0.39
CA VAL A 334 38.45 10.52 -1.76
C VAL A 334 39.52 11.01 -2.72
N ARG A 335 40.32 12.02 -2.33
CA ARG A 335 41.44 12.51 -3.15
C ARG A 335 42.44 11.40 -3.49
N ALA A 336 42.89 10.66 -2.48
CA ALA A 336 43.82 9.54 -2.66
C ALA A 336 43.23 8.45 -3.58
N TYR A 337 41.94 8.14 -3.40
CA TYR A 337 41.26 7.14 -4.21
C TYR A 337 41.07 7.57 -5.67
N ALA A 338 40.65 8.82 -5.89
CA ALA A 338 40.49 9.39 -7.22
C ALA A 338 41.84 9.46 -7.96
N ALA A 339 42.93 9.81 -7.28
CA ALA A 339 44.27 9.78 -7.86
C ALA A 339 44.66 8.37 -8.34
N GLN A 340 44.40 7.34 -7.54
CA GLN A 340 44.62 5.93 -7.94
C GLN A 340 43.77 5.55 -9.16
N CYS A 341 42.49 5.94 -9.17
CA CYS A 341 41.58 5.67 -10.28
C CYS A 341 42.02 6.36 -11.58
N ALA A 342 42.52 7.61 -11.50
CA ALA A 342 43.05 8.33 -12.66
C ALA A 342 44.25 7.61 -13.27
N VAL A 343 45.19 7.15 -12.44
CA VAL A 343 46.36 6.38 -12.90
C VAL A 343 45.94 5.07 -13.56
N LEU A 344 44.99 4.33 -12.96
CA LEU A 344 44.48 3.07 -13.51
C LEU A 344 43.81 3.27 -14.87
N LEU A 345 43.04 4.34 -15.04
CA LEU A 345 42.36 4.62 -16.30
C LEU A 345 43.33 5.07 -17.40
N GLN A 346 44.41 5.75 -17.02
CA GLN A 346 45.47 6.19 -17.94
C GLN A 346 46.40 5.05 -18.37
N SER A 347 46.69 4.09 -17.47
CA SER A 347 47.64 2.99 -17.74
C SER A 347 47.07 1.85 -18.59
N GLN A 348 45.74 1.74 -18.71
CA GLN A 348 45.08 0.73 -19.55
C GLN A 348 45.11 1.03 -21.07
N SER A 349 46.02 1.90 -21.53
CA SER A 349 46.13 2.36 -22.92
C SER A 349 47.02 1.50 -23.84
N ALA A 350 47.20 0.20 -23.56
CA ALA A 350 48.04 -0.68 -24.40
C ALA A 350 47.51 -2.12 -24.48
N SER A 351 46.37 -2.31 -25.16
CA SER A 351 46.07 -3.55 -25.91
C SER A 351 44.95 -3.27 -26.92
N PRO A 352 45.04 -3.84 -28.13
CA PRO A 352 44.13 -3.52 -29.23
C PRO A 352 42.73 -4.02 -28.88
N ALA A 353 41.73 -3.25 -29.33
CA ALA A 353 40.33 -3.60 -29.33
C ALA A 353 40.15 -5.05 -29.79
N SER A 354 39.93 -5.95 -28.84
CA SER A 354 39.37 -7.25 -29.14
C SER A 354 37.89 -7.03 -29.39
N SER A 355 37.50 -7.34 -30.62
CA SER A 355 36.14 -7.38 -31.14
C SER A 355 35.25 -8.24 -30.24
N PHE A 356 34.72 -7.66 -29.18
CA PHE A 356 33.72 -8.30 -28.35
C PHE A 356 32.44 -7.52 -28.52
N ASN A 357 31.58 -8.10 -29.36
CA ASN A 357 30.17 -7.82 -29.55
C ASN A 357 29.70 -6.51 -28.92
N ASN A 358 29.37 -5.54 -29.78
CA ASN A 358 28.15 -4.76 -29.60
C ASN A 358 27.00 -5.75 -29.42
N GLY A 359 26.86 -6.27 -28.20
CA GLY A 359 25.78 -7.13 -27.79
C GLY A 359 24.54 -6.27 -27.85
N ILE A 360 23.89 -6.33 -29.00
CA ILE A 360 22.47 -6.12 -29.25
C ILE A 360 21.84 -5.44 -28.03
N VAL A 361 21.81 -4.11 -28.06
CA VAL A 361 20.75 -3.39 -27.36
C VAL A 361 19.47 -4.05 -27.84
N PRO A 362 18.61 -4.62 -26.98
CA PRO A 362 17.26 -4.95 -27.38
C PRO A 362 16.54 -3.61 -27.59
N GLU A 363 16.83 -2.98 -28.72
CA GLU A 363 15.89 -2.09 -29.36
C GLU A 363 14.70 -2.98 -29.74
N THR A 364 13.52 -2.60 -29.27
CA THR A 364 12.21 -3.24 -29.53
C THR A 364 12.06 -4.63 -28.87
N VAL A 365 11.28 -4.81 -27.80
CA VAL A 365 9.82 -5.02 -27.91
C VAL A 365 9.03 -4.28 -26.80
N LEU A 366 9.66 -3.88 -25.70
CA LEU A 366 8.97 -3.16 -24.62
C LEU A 366 9.02 -1.63 -24.78
N SER A 367 9.77 -1.10 -25.76
CA SER A 367 9.89 0.35 -25.96
C SER A 367 8.78 0.92 -26.82
N GLU A 368 8.32 0.25 -27.88
CA GLU A 368 7.34 0.85 -28.78
C GLU A 368 5.95 0.82 -28.15
N THR A 369 5.35 -0.32 -27.85
CA THR A 369 3.99 -0.34 -27.28
C THR A 369 3.84 0.42 -25.95
N TYR A 370 4.87 0.46 -25.10
CA TYR A 370 4.85 1.17 -23.81
C TYR A 370 5.24 2.66 -23.93
N ASN A 371 6.32 3.01 -24.66
CA ASN A 371 6.68 4.43 -24.86
C ASN A 371 5.77 5.12 -25.86
N GLU A 372 5.13 4.40 -26.77
CA GLU A 372 4.14 4.94 -27.71
C GLU A 372 2.80 5.19 -26.97
N ARG A 373 2.39 4.32 -26.04
CA ARG A 373 1.28 4.62 -25.11
C ARG A 373 1.58 5.83 -24.20
N ILE A 374 2.80 5.95 -23.66
CA ILE A 374 3.19 7.09 -22.81
C ILE A 374 3.43 8.37 -23.62
N ARG A 375 4.02 8.30 -24.83
CA ARG A 375 4.17 9.45 -25.74
C ARG A 375 2.83 9.91 -26.27
N GLN A 376 1.95 9.01 -26.73
CA GLN A 376 0.59 9.35 -27.15
C GLN A 376 -0.20 9.96 -25.98
N ARG A 377 -0.05 9.43 -24.75
CA ARG A 377 -0.63 10.04 -23.54
C ARG A 377 -0.07 11.44 -23.27
N ARG A 378 1.25 11.65 -23.35
CA ARG A 378 1.89 12.98 -23.15
C ARG A 378 1.53 13.99 -24.24
N GLN A 379 1.48 13.57 -25.50
CA GLN A 379 1.16 14.45 -26.64
C GLN A 379 -0.32 14.85 -26.64
N ARG A 380 -1.20 13.95 -26.19
CA ARG A 380 -2.62 14.26 -25.97
C ARG A 380 -2.84 15.11 -24.71
N LEU A 381 -2.06 14.91 -23.64
CA LEU A 381 -2.12 15.75 -22.43
C LEU A 381 -1.72 17.20 -22.73
N ALA A 382 -0.73 17.40 -23.60
CA ALA A 382 -0.25 18.73 -24.01
C ALA A 382 -1.27 19.53 -24.84
N GLY A 383 -2.29 18.87 -25.42
CA GLY A 383 -3.36 19.52 -26.18
C GLY A 383 -4.62 19.84 -25.36
N LEU A 384 -4.69 19.40 -24.09
CA LEU A 384 -5.89 19.56 -23.26
C LEU A 384 -5.74 20.81 -22.41
N THR A 385 -6.69 21.74 -22.55
CA THR A 385 -6.73 22.97 -21.75
C THR A 385 -7.76 22.82 -20.63
N ILE A 386 -7.44 23.35 -19.45
CA ILE A 386 -8.38 23.39 -18.32
C ILE A 386 -9.63 24.17 -18.77
N GLY A 387 -10.82 23.56 -18.65
CA GLY A 387 -12.09 24.11 -19.12
C GLY A 387 -12.62 23.56 -20.45
N GLN A 388 -11.87 22.70 -21.15
CA GLN A 388 -12.34 22.05 -22.38
C GLN A 388 -13.39 20.97 -22.08
N ILE A 389 -14.46 20.93 -22.88
CA ILE A 389 -15.46 19.84 -22.88
C ILE A 389 -14.87 18.67 -23.68
N VAL A 390 -14.81 17.49 -23.05
CA VAL A 390 -14.27 16.28 -23.65
C VAL A 390 -15.28 15.14 -23.52
N ASN A 391 -15.34 14.31 -24.57
CA ASN A 391 -16.16 13.09 -24.59
C ASN A 391 -15.27 11.92 -24.17
N GLY A 392 -15.79 11.03 -23.33
CA GLY A 392 -15.06 9.83 -22.90
C GLY A 392 -15.96 8.68 -22.55
N SER A 393 -15.40 7.47 -22.58
CA SER A 393 -16.09 6.24 -22.22
C SER A 393 -15.79 5.85 -20.78
N VAL A 394 -16.79 5.41 -20.04
CA VAL A 394 -16.61 4.96 -18.65
C VAL A 394 -15.86 3.63 -18.66
N LEU A 395 -14.60 3.59 -18.20
CA LEU A 395 -13.83 2.35 -18.06
C LEU A 395 -14.35 1.52 -16.89
N ARG A 396 -14.48 2.17 -15.72
CA ARG A 396 -14.89 1.52 -14.48
C ARG A 396 -15.61 2.49 -13.56
N VAL A 397 -16.62 1.98 -12.87
CA VAL A 397 -17.42 2.74 -11.91
C VAL A 397 -17.12 2.23 -10.51
N LEU A 398 -16.62 3.11 -9.66
CA LEU A 398 -16.30 2.86 -8.26
C LEU A 398 -17.46 3.37 -7.39
N ARG A 399 -17.44 3.13 -6.08
CA ARG A 399 -18.50 3.64 -5.18
C ARG A 399 -18.51 5.18 -5.08
N TYR A 400 -17.32 5.78 -5.12
CA TYR A 400 -17.10 7.21 -4.87
C TYR A 400 -16.79 8.03 -6.13
N GLY A 401 -16.88 7.42 -7.32
CA GLY A 401 -16.57 8.09 -8.58
C GLY A 401 -16.52 7.14 -9.77
N ALA A 402 -16.14 7.66 -10.93
CA ALA A 402 -15.94 6.87 -12.14
C ALA A 402 -14.63 7.24 -12.84
N VAL A 403 -13.98 6.25 -13.43
CA VAL A 403 -12.82 6.44 -14.30
C VAL A 403 -13.30 6.44 -15.74
N ILE A 404 -12.96 7.49 -16.46
CA ILE A 404 -13.38 7.78 -17.82
C ILE A 404 -12.14 7.76 -18.71
N GLU A 405 -12.19 7.02 -19.80
CA GLU A 405 -11.21 7.10 -20.86
C GLU A 405 -11.52 8.29 -21.78
N LEU A 406 -10.59 9.23 -21.81
CA LEU A 406 -10.60 10.38 -22.71
C LEU A 406 -9.55 10.17 -23.78
N GLY A 407 -9.91 9.47 -24.86
CA GLY A 407 -9.04 9.30 -26.02
C GLY A 407 -7.62 8.84 -25.64
N GLY A 408 -7.48 7.88 -24.73
CA GLY A 408 -6.20 7.32 -24.27
C GLY A 408 -5.64 7.87 -22.94
N ILE A 409 -6.26 8.88 -22.33
CA ILE A 409 -5.94 9.39 -20.99
C ILE A 409 -7.05 8.98 -20.01
N GLU A 410 -6.69 8.60 -18.78
CA GLU A 410 -7.66 8.31 -17.73
C GLU A 410 -8.02 9.60 -16.98
N GLY A 411 -9.31 9.95 -17.02
CA GLY A 411 -9.88 11.01 -16.22
C GLY A 411 -10.70 10.45 -15.07
N PHE A 412 -10.66 11.12 -13.92
CA PHE A 412 -11.41 10.72 -12.74
C PHE A 412 -12.52 11.73 -12.44
N VAL A 413 -13.75 11.25 -12.28
CA VAL A 413 -14.89 12.05 -11.80
C VAL A 413 -15.26 11.58 -10.40
N HIS A 414 -15.23 12.50 -9.44
CA HIS A 414 -15.70 12.25 -8.08
C HIS A 414 -17.24 12.25 -8.03
N VAL A 415 -17.86 11.47 -7.13
CA VAL A 415 -19.34 11.34 -7.05
C VAL A 415 -20.08 12.68 -6.93
N GLY A 416 -19.48 13.66 -6.24
CA GLY A 416 -20.03 15.02 -6.10
C GLY A 416 -19.88 15.92 -7.35
N GLU A 417 -19.18 15.45 -8.37
CA GLU A 417 -18.97 16.14 -9.66
C GLU A 417 -19.64 15.40 -10.83
N ILE A 418 -20.40 14.32 -10.57
CA ILE A 418 -21.17 13.54 -11.57
C ILE A 418 -22.47 14.26 -11.94
N ASP A 419 -23.27 14.68 -10.95
CA ASP A 419 -24.56 15.37 -11.15
C ASP A 419 -24.77 16.36 -10.00
N TRP A 420 -25.65 17.34 -10.19
CA TRP A 420 -26.13 18.25 -9.15
C TRP A 420 -27.02 17.54 -8.11
N ARG A 421 -27.57 16.37 -8.47
CA ARG A 421 -28.33 15.49 -7.57
C ARG A 421 -27.42 14.72 -6.63
N TRP A 422 -27.87 14.52 -5.38
CA TRP A 422 -27.14 13.70 -4.42
C TRP A 422 -27.18 12.22 -4.85
N ILE A 423 -26.06 11.71 -5.35
CA ILE A 423 -25.88 10.31 -5.70
C ILE A 423 -25.09 9.66 -4.56
N GLY A 424 -25.72 8.77 -3.80
CA GLY A 424 -25.04 8.05 -2.72
C GLY A 424 -24.04 7.00 -3.19
N ASP A 425 -24.23 6.43 -4.39
CA ASP A 425 -23.40 5.36 -4.94
C ASP A 425 -23.29 5.56 -6.47
N ALA A 426 -22.09 5.83 -6.99
CA ALA A 426 -21.89 6.19 -8.41
C ALA A 426 -22.24 5.04 -9.38
N ARG A 427 -22.28 3.79 -8.89
CA ARG A 427 -22.66 2.57 -9.64
C ARG A 427 -24.11 2.54 -10.11
N HIS A 428 -24.99 3.36 -9.51
CA HIS A 428 -26.38 3.50 -9.96
C HIS A 428 -26.56 4.58 -11.04
N ALA A 429 -25.57 5.45 -11.21
CA ALA A 429 -25.65 6.59 -12.14
C ALA A 429 -24.85 6.38 -13.43
N LEU A 430 -23.80 5.54 -13.40
CA LEU A 430 -22.92 5.30 -14.55
C LEU A 430 -22.75 3.79 -14.77
N HIS A 431 -22.67 3.40 -16.04
CA HIS A 431 -22.37 2.03 -16.44
C HIS A 431 -21.01 1.94 -17.14
N PRO A 432 -20.23 0.85 -16.92
CA PRO A 432 -19.02 0.58 -17.71
C PRO A 432 -19.36 0.51 -19.21
N GLY A 433 -18.60 1.21 -20.03
CA GLY A 433 -18.79 1.34 -21.48
C GLY A 433 -19.67 2.51 -21.93
N GLN A 434 -20.28 3.26 -21.01
CA GLN A 434 -21.13 4.41 -21.34
C GLN A 434 -20.29 5.61 -21.82
N GLU A 435 -20.68 6.26 -22.92
CA GLU A 435 -20.09 7.53 -23.34
C GLU A 435 -20.69 8.70 -22.56
N ILE A 436 -19.82 9.58 -22.04
CA ILE A 436 -20.19 10.74 -21.24
C ILE A 436 -19.36 11.96 -21.61
N GLN A 437 -19.95 13.14 -21.46
CA GLN A 437 -19.26 14.42 -21.65
C GLN A 437 -18.86 14.99 -20.28
N ALA A 438 -17.61 15.41 -20.14
CA ALA A 438 -17.11 16.02 -18.91
C ALA A 438 -16.16 17.18 -19.21
N VAL A 439 -16.08 18.16 -18.30
CA VAL A 439 -15.14 19.28 -18.38
C VAL A 439 -13.90 18.97 -17.56
N ILE A 440 -12.73 19.29 -18.10
CA ILE A 440 -11.45 19.17 -17.38
C ILE A 440 -11.34 20.29 -16.34
N THR A 441 -11.33 19.93 -15.06
CA THR A 441 -11.21 20.86 -13.94
C THR A 441 -9.77 21.07 -13.48
N GLY A 442 -8.88 20.11 -13.76
CA GLY A 442 -7.47 20.21 -13.42
C GLY A 442 -6.68 19.07 -14.06
N ILE A 443 -5.43 19.34 -14.40
CA ILE A 443 -4.53 18.39 -15.05
C ILE A 443 -3.38 18.12 -14.11
N ASP A 444 -3.15 16.85 -13.78
CA ASP A 444 -1.97 16.41 -13.02
C ASP A 444 -0.93 15.88 -14.01
N GLU A 445 0.02 16.74 -14.37
CA GLU A 445 1.09 16.41 -15.33
C GLU A 445 2.08 15.37 -14.78
N GLN A 446 2.18 15.21 -13.46
CA GLN A 446 3.07 14.22 -12.83
C GLN A 446 2.46 12.81 -12.87
N ARG A 447 1.12 12.71 -12.82
CA ARG A 447 0.38 11.44 -12.80
C ARG A 447 -0.30 11.09 -14.13
N LEU A 448 -0.21 11.95 -15.16
CA LEU A 448 -0.86 11.79 -16.46
C LEU A 448 -2.39 11.57 -16.34
N ARG A 449 -3.04 12.25 -15.40
CA ARG A 449 -4.49 12.13 -15.14
C ARG A 449 -5.16 13.50 -15.18
N ALA A 450 -6.42 13.50 -15.63
CA ALA A 450 -7.27 14.69 -15.63
C ALA A 450 -8.40 14.55 -14.59
N ASN A 451 -8.58 15.56 -13.76
CA ASN A 451 -9.78 15.67 -12.93
C ASN A 451 -10.91 16.19 -13.80
N LEU A 452 -12.03 15.49 -13.77
CA LEU A 452 -13.19 15.76 -14.62
C LEU A 452 -14.41 16.10 -13.77
N SER A 453 -15.24 16.99 -14.32
CA SER A 453 -16.56 17.31 -13.76
C SER A 453 -17.60 17.22 -14.87
N MET A 454 -18.59 16.33 -14.67
CA MET A 454 -19.77 16.24 -15.52
C MET A 454 -20.80 17.33 -15.14
N ARG A 455 -20.78 17.76 -13.87
CA ARG A 455 -21.63 18.81 -13.33
C ARG A 455 -21.52 20.13 -14.08
N ARG A 456 -20.32 20.50 -14.53
CA ARG A 456 -20.03 21.76 -15.23
C ARG A 456 -20.48 21.79 -16.70
N VAL A 457 -20.93 20.66 -17.25
CA VAL A 457 -21.51 20.57 -18.60
C VAL A 457 -22.97 21.06 -18.61
N HIS A 458 -23.68 20.88 -17.49
CA HIS A 458 -25.06 21.31 -17.33
C HIS A 458 -25.13 22.69 -16.65
N PRO A 459 -26.01 23.61 -17.11
CA PRO A 459 -26.15 24.95 -16.53
C PRO A 459 -26.49 24.87 -15.03
N ASP A 460 -25.91 25.77 -14.22
CA ASP A 460 -26.12 25.80 -12.76
C ASP A 460 -27.64 25.91 -12.48
N PRO A 461 -28.26 24.93 -11.80
CA PRO A 461 -29.69 24.95 -11.55
C PRO A 461 -30.11 26.12 -10.65
N TRP A 462 -29.18 26.77 -9.93
CA TRP A 462 -29.45 28.00 -9.18
C TRP A 462 -29.70 29.23 -10.06
N LEU A 463 -29.20 29.25 -11.30
CA LEU A 463 -29.59 30.29 -12.27
C LEU A 463 -31.08 30.16 -12.63
N ALA A 464 -31.59 28.93 -12.77
CA ALA A 464 -33.00 28.68 -13.04
C ALA A 464 -33.87 29.00 -11.82
N VAL A 465 -33.39 28.75 -10.59
CA VAL A 465 -34.06 29.17 -9.34
C VAL A 465 -34.28 30.68 -9.31
N ALA A 466 -33.25 31.46 -9.63
CA ALA A 466 -33.35 32.93 -9.64
C ALA A 466 -34.34 33.48 -10.70
N GLN A 467 -34.61 32.72 -11.77
CA GLN A 467 -35.53 33.12 -12.84
C GLN A 467 -36.96 32.58 -12.67
N GLN A 468 -37.13 31.43 -12.01
CA GLN A 468 -38.42 30.71 -11.95
C GLN A 468 -39.07 30.68 -10.56
N LEU A 469 -38.31 30.92 -9.49
CA LEU A 469 -38.79 30.76 -8.11
C LEU A 469 -38.75 32.07 -7.35
N ASN A 470 -39.92 32.54 -6.93
CA ASN A 470 -40.09 33.71 -6.06
C ASN A 470 -40.53 33.27 -4.65
N ALA A 471 -40.08 33.99 -3.62
CA ALA A 471 -40.58 33.79 -2.26
C ALA A 471 -42.11 34.01 -2.23
N GLY A 472 -42.85 33.09 -1.62
CA GLY A 472 -44.31 33.07 -1.57
C GLY A 472 -45.00 32.24 -2.67
N MET A 473 -44.27 31.72 -3.64
CA MET A 473 -44.83 30.88 -4.71
C MET A 473 -45.14 29.46 -4.21
N GLN A 474 -46.28 28.91 -4.65
CA GLN A 474 -46.63 27.50 -4.45
C GLN A 474 -46.04 26.66 -5.57
N VAL A 475 -45.27 25.64 -5.20
CA VAL A 475 -44.53 24.77 -6.11
C VAL A 475 -44.73 23.31 -5.72
N GLN A 476 -44.81 22.45 -6.72
CA GLN A 476 -44.83 21.01 -6.51
C GLN A 476 -43.39 20.51 -6.47
N GLY A 477 -43.04 19.77 -5.41
CA GLY A 477 -41.72 19.16 -5.26
C GLY A 477 -41.83 17.70 -4.85
N THR A 478 -40.75 16.94 -5.04
CA THR A 478 -40.69 15.50 -4.74
C THR A 478 -39.90 15.28 -3.45
N VAL A 479 -40.39 14.46 -2.54
CA VAL A 479 -39.67 14.15 -1.29
C VAL A 479 -38.39 13.37 -1.60
N ALA A 480 -37.23 13.99 -1.39
CA ALA A 480 -35.91 13.40 -1.62
C ALA A 480 -35.34 12.73 -0.36
N GLY A 481 -35.75 13.18 0.83
CA GLY A 481 -35.26 12.63 2.10
C GLY A 481 -36.12 13.05 3.30
N ILE A 482 -36.24 12.18 4.28
CA ILE A 482 -37.01 12.43 5.52
C ILE A 482 -36.05 12.27 6.70
N THR A 483 -35.90 13.32 7.51
CA THR A 483 -35.11 13.29 8.76
C THR A 483 -35.99 13.69 9.95
N ASP A 484 -35.48 13.50 11.17
CA ASP A 484 -36.27 13.77 12.38
C ASP A 484 -36.53 15.27 12.62
N PHE A 485 -35.78 16.16 11.96
CA PHE A 485 -35.93 17.63 12.05
C PHE A 485 -36.64 18.26 10.84
N GLY A 486 -36.95 17.50 9.79
CA GLY A 486 -37.63 18.05 8.61
C GLY A 486 -37.66 17.13 7.38
N ILE A 487 -38.30 17.61 6.32
CA ILE A 487 -38.41 16.92 5.02
C ILE A 487 -37.62 17.70 3.98
N PHE A 488 -36.77 17.00 3.23
CA PHE A 488 -36.08 17.53 2.05
C PHE A 488 -36.91 17.28 0.81
N ILE A 489 -37.28 18.36 0.12
CA ILE A 489 -38.17 18.32 -1.05
C ILE A 489 -37.40 18.91 -2.23
N GLU A 490 -37.21 18.11 -3.27
CA GLU A 490 -36.59 18.51 -4.52
C GLU A 490 -37.62 19.27 -5.37
N LEU A 491 -37.34 20.55 -5.65
CA LEU A 491 -38.22 21.44 -6.42
C LEU A 491 -37.86 21.44 -7.91
N LEU A 492 -36.56 21.39 -8.19
CA LEU A 492 -35.95 21.33 -9.51
C LEU A 492 -34.82 20.29 -9.47
N PRO A 493 -34.44 19.68 -10.60
CA PRO A 493 -33.34 18.73 -10.64
C PRO A 493 -32.06 19.31 -10.01
N GLY A 494 -31.64 18.76 -8.86
CA GLY A 494 -30.45 19.23 -8.13
C GLY A 494 -30.66 20.41 -7.17
N VAL A 495 -31.89 20.88 -6.95
CA VAL A 495 -32.22 21.93 -5.97
C VAL A 495 -33.21 21.40 -4.94
N GLN A 496 -32.75 21.34 -3.69
CA GLN A 496 -33.54 20.83 -2.56
C GLN A 496 -33.89 21.97 -1.59
N GLY A 497 -35.16 22.02 -1.20
CA GLY A 497 -35.64 22.84 -0.11
C GLY A 497 -35.91 22.01 1.15
N LEU A 498 -35.72 22.63 2.32
CA LEU A 498 -35.98 22.01 3.60
C LEU A 498 -37.28 22.57 4.20
N ALA A 499 -38.22 21.67 4.50
CA ALA A 499 -39.37 21.96 5.36
C ALA A 499 -39.05 21.53 6.79
N HIS A 500 -38.84 22.50 7.69
CA HIS A 500 -38.61 22.22 9.12
C HIS A 500 -39.88 21.63 9.75
N ILE A 501 -39.77 20.81 10.80
CA ILE A 501 -40.93 20.18 11.47
C ILE A 501 -42.02 21.17 11.91
N SER A 502 -41.62 22.41 12.26
CA SER A 502 -42.54 23.50 12.61
C SER A 502 -43.36 24.06 11.43
N GLN A 503 -42.98 23.72 10.21
CA GLN A 503 -43.58 24.14 8.94
C GLN A 503 -44.38 23.00 8.27
N ILE A 504 -44.60 21.90 9.02
CA ILE A 504 -45.38 20.73 8.62
C ILE A 504 -46.63 20.67 9.51
N PRO A 505 -47.83 20.40 8.96
CA PRO A 505 -49.04 20.26 9.75
C PRO A 505 -48.88 19.15 10.81
N PRO A 506 -49.34 19.36 12.07
CA PRO A 506 -49.21 18.37 13.15
C PRO A 506 -49.96 17.07 12.85
N ASP A 507 -51.01 17.12 12.01
CA ASP A 507 -51.80 15.96 11.58
C ASP A 507 -51.00 14.95 10.72
N GLN A 508 -49.79 15.31 10.28
CA GLN A 508 -48.93 14.49 9.41
C GLN A 508 -47.67 13.97 10.14
N GLN A 509 -47.73 13.89 11.47
CA GLN A 509 -46.71 13.26 12.30
C GLN A 509 -47.20 11.87 12.78
N PRO A 510 -46.36 10.82 12.77
CA PRO A 510 -44.92 10.82 12.53
C PRO A 510 -44.50 10.83 11.05
N LEU A 511 -43.46 11.63 10.75
CA LEU A 511 -42.97 11.93 9.39
C LEU A 511 -42.63 10.70 8.55
N LYS A 512 -42.12 9.63 9.18
CA LYS A 512 -41.76 8.36 8.52
C LYS A 512 -42.97 7.52 8.08
N GLN A 513 -44.15 7.76 8.65
CA GLN A 513 -45.39 7.05 8.29
C GLN A 513 -46.27 7.85 7.32
N ALA A 514 -46.23 9.18 7.39
CA ALA A 514 -47.07 10.05 6.55
C ALA A 514 -46.50 10.30 5.13
N PHE A 515 -45.17 10.24 4.97
CA PHE A 515 -44.51 10.53 3.71
C PHE A 515 -43.59 9.40 3.25
N SER A 516 -43.67 9.07 1.96
CA SER A 516 -42.80 8.11 1.29
C SER A 516 -41.78 8.84 0.42
N LEU A 517 -40.54 8.35 0.37
CA LEU A 517 -39.50 8.84 -0.55
C LEU A 517 -40.05 8.78 -1.99
N GLY A 518 -39.93 9.87 -2.75
CA GLY A 518 -40.43 9.98 -4.13
C GLY A 518 -41.87 10.48 -4.28
N ARG A 519 -42.60 10.78 -3.20
CA ARG A 519 -43.96 11.36 -3.30
C ARG A 519 -43.90 12.83 -3.72
N ARG A 520 -44.79 13.25 -4.63
CA ARG A 520 -44.99 14.67 -4.98
C ARG A 520 -45.85 15.36 -3.93
N VAL A 521 -45.41 16.53 -3.48
CA VAL A 521 -46.07 17.35 -2.45
C VAL A 521 -46.12 18.81 -2.90
N GLN A 522 -47.22 19.49 -2.61
CA GLN A 522 -47.32 20.93 -2.82
C GLN A 522 -46.70 21.66 -1.64
N THR A 523 -45.74 22.55 -1.90
CA THR A 523 -45.08 23.36 -0.88
C THR A 523 -45.06 24.82 -1.27
N THR A 524 -45.01 25.69 -0.27
CA THR A 524 -44.86 27.14 -0.46
C THR A 524 -43.44 27.53 -0.09
N ILE A 525 -42.77 28.31 -0.93
CA ILE A 525 -41.43 28.84 -0.65
C ILE A 525 -41.54 29.98 0.35
N LEU A 526 -40.91 29.87 1.51
CA LEU A 526 -40.89 30.92 2.54
C LEU A 526 -39.77 31.93 2.29
N SER A 527 -38.56 31.42 2.07
CA SER A 527 -37.38 32.24 1.80
C SER A 527 -36.37 31.45 0.98
N ILE A 528 -35.64 32.18 0.12
CA ILE A 528 -34.54 31.66 -0.70
C ILE A 528 -33.27 32.36 -0.23
N ASP A 529 -32.32 31.60 0.28
CA ASP A 529 -30.99 32.07 0.64
C ASP A 529 -30.02 31.69 -0.48
N HIS A 530 -29.64 32.69 -1.29
CA HIS A 530 -28.77 32.51 -2.45
C HIS A 530 -27.30 32.31 -2.06
N GLU A 531 -26.84 32.87 -0.93
CA GLU A 531 -25.45 32.71 -0.48
C GLU A 531 -25.20 31.30 0.05
N ARG A 532 -26.15 30.77 0.82
CA ARG A 532 -26.03 29.44 1.42
C ARG A 532 -26.60 28.31 0.55
N ARG A 533 -27.18 28.65 -0.61
CA ARG A 533 -27.85 27.71 -1.51
C ARG A 533 -28.91 26.87 -0.77
N ARG A 534 -29.80 27.53 -0.02
CA ARG A 534 -30.87 26.88 0.78
C ARG A 534 -32.23 27.50 0.50
N ILE A 535 -33.26 26.67 0.39
CA ILE A 535 -34.67 27.10 0.25
C ILE A 535 -35.46 26.60 1.45
N ALA A 536 -36.13 27.51 2.16
CA ALA A 536 -37.03 27.15 3.26
C ALA A 536 -38.45 26.93 2.70
N LEU A 537 -39.03 25.76 2.99
CA LEU A 537 -40.35 25.35 2.49
C LEU A 537 -41.38 25.23 3.62
N SER A 538 -42.64 25.45 3.27
CA SER A 538 -43.81 25.24 4.14
C SER A 538 -44.84 24.33 3.47
N LEU A 539 -45.37 23.37 4.23
CA LEU A 539 -46.41 22.44 3.81
C LEU A 539 -47.83 22.88 4.23
N TYR A 540 -47.95 24.04 4.88
CA TYR A 540 -49.26 24.60 5.24
C TYR A 540 -50.04 25.01 3.99
N THR A 541 -51.27 24.49 3.86
CA THR A 541 -52.23 24.93 2.83
C THR A 541 -52.82 26.28 3.26
N LYS A 542 -53.15 27.18 2.33
CA LYS A 542 -53.72 28.53 2.60
C LYS A 542 -54.92 28.57 3.58
N LEU A 543 -55.56 27.43 3.85
CA LEU A 543 -56.67 27.28 4.79
C LEU A 543 -56.25 27.00 6.25
N GLN A 544 -54.98 26.73 6.52
CA GLN A 544 -54.45 26.50 7.87
C GLN A 544 -53.45 27.61 8.20
N GLN A 545 -53.96 28.76 8.63
CA GLN A 545 -53.13 29.83 9.17
C GLN A 545 -52.40 29.30 10.41
N LYS A 546 -51.08 29.46 10.41
CA LYS A 546 -50.19 29.29 11.56
C LYS A 546 -50.82 30.00 12.78
N PRO A 547 -50.96 29.36 13.96
CA PRO A 547 -51.33 30.09 15.17
C PRO A 547 -50.28 31.16 15.41
N CYS A 548 -50.67 32.43 15.26
CA CYS A 548 -49.84 33.56 15.61
C CYS A 548 -49.65 33.52 17.12
N SER A 549 -48.46 33.17 17.61
CA SER A 549 -48.09 33.43 19.00
C SER A 549 -47.94 34.94 19.15
N VAL A 550 -49.02 35.57 19.60
CA VAL A 550 -49.04 36.97 20.02
C VAL A 550 -48.16 37.08 21.27
N ASN A 551 -47.18 37.99 21.21
CA ASN A 551 -46.47 38.49 22.38
C ASN A 551 -47.47 39.00 23.42
N ALA A 552 -47.49 38.42 24.61
CA ALA A 552 -47.99 39.09 25.81
C ALA A 552 -46.77 39.46 26.66
N ALA A 553 -46.45 40.74 26.64
CA ALA A 553 -45.57 41.37 27.61
C ALA A 553 -46.17 41.22 29.02
N ARG A 554 -45.36 40.73 29.97
CA ARG A 554 -45.13 41.33 31.29
C ARG A 554 -44.02 40.60 32.02
#